data_AF-L5KF30-F1
#
_entry.id   AF-L5KF30-F1
#
_cell.length_a   1.000
_cell.length_b   1.000
_cell.length_c   1.000
_cell.angle_alpha   90.00
_cell.angle_beta   90.00
_cell.angle_gamma   90.00
#
_symmetry.space_group_name_H-M   'P 1'
#
loop_
_entity.id
_entity.type
_entity.pdbx_description
1 polymer ?
#
loop_
_entity_poly.entity_id
_entity_poly.type
_entity_poly.pdbx_seq_one_letter_code
_entity_poly.pdbx_strand_id
1 'polypeptide(L)'
;MKVDVGVVHFTPLTQPRIAQPFKLVEKVVQNVFQFRRKFCHRGLGMLFPETQRLESTGKLLELADVDPTLRPRQLSVSHFKNLCDVYRKMCDEDPHLFAYNFREELKKNKSKFQEKDDTERYRL
;
A
#
# COMPACT_ATOMS: atom_id res chain seq x y z
N MET A 1 29.97 -12.02 4.19
CA MET A 1 29.50 -11.20 5.33
C MET A 1 29.39 -12.10 6.54
N LYS A 2 29.95 -11.69 7.69
CA LYS A 2 29.69 -12.33 8.99
C LYS A 2 28.51 -11.60 9.61
N VAL A 3 27.52 -12.35 10.11
CA VAL A 3 26.34 -11.83 10.78
C VAL A 3 26.22 -12.48 12.15
N ASP A 4 25.63 -11.78 13.11
CA ASP A 4 25.41 -12.28 14.47
C ASP A 4 24.08 -13.04 14.59
N VAL A 5 23.96 -13.88 15.62
CA VAL A 5 22.76 -14.67 15.91
C VAL A 5 21.94 -14.00 17.02
N GLY A 6 20.67 -13.73 16.76
CA GLY A 6 19.70 -13.29 17.76
C GLY A 6 18.68 -14.39 18.07
N VAL A 7 18.51 -14.76 19.33
CA VAL A 7 17.45 -15.67 19.78
C VAL A 7 16.24 -14.84 20.19
N VAL A 8 15.08 -15.13 19.58
CA VAL A 8 13.81 -14.44 19.87
C VAL A 8 12.71 -15.45 20.18
N HIS A 9 11.85 -15.13 21.13
CA HIS A 9 10.68 -15.92 21.49
C HIS A 9 9.41 -15.09 21.31
N PHE A 10 8.40 -15.64 20.63
CA PHE A 10 7.12 -14.99 20.42
C PHE A 10 6.00 -15.83 21.03
N THR A 11 5.27 -15.25 21.98
CA THR A 11 4.03 -15.81 22.49
C THR A 11 2.85 -15.12 21.80
N PRO A 12 1.91 -15.86 21.20
CA PRO A 12 0.71 -15.26 20.63
C PRO A 12 -0.05 -14.43 21.65
N LEU A 13 -0.53 -13.25 21.24
CA LEU A 13 -1.37 -12.41 22.10
C LEU A 13 -2.77 -13.02 22.23
N THR A 14 -3.36 -12.95 23.42
CA THR A 14 -4.75 -13.35 23.68
C THR A 14 -5.75 -12.59 22.80
N GLN A 15 -5.47 -11.29 22.55
CA GLN A 15 -6.24 -10.46 21.62
C GLN A 15 -5.29 -9.82 20.60
N PRO A 16 -5.59 -9.90 19.29
CA PRO A 16 -4.77 -9.27 18.27
C PRO A 16 -4.90 -7.75 18.33
N ARG A 17 -3.80 -7.04 18.07
CA ARG A 17 -3.82 -5.56 18.00
C ARG A 17 -4.59 -5.03 16.79
N ILE A 18 -4.71 -5.83 15.74
CA ILE A 18 -5.45 -5.52 14.51
C ILE A 18 -6.39 -6.71 14.23
N ALA A 19 -7.69 -6.46 14.32
CA ALA A 19 -8.72 -7.49 14.12
C ALA A 19 -9.24 -7.48 12.67
N GLN A 20 -8.32 -7.58 11.70
CA GLN A 20 -8.62 -7.63 10.26
C GLN A 20 -8.03 -8.90 9.65
N PRO A 21 -8.56 -9.38 8.49
CA PRO A 21 -7.99 -10.53 7.80
C PRO A 21 -6.51 -10.33 7.51
N PHE A 22 -5.68 -11.35 7.76
CA PHE A 22 -4.23 -11.26 7.60
C PHE A 22 -3.81 -10.72 6.23
N LYS A 23 -4.48 -11.14 5.15
CA LYS A 23 -4.17 -10.66 3.79
C LYS A 23 -4.42 -9.18 3.58
N LEU A 24 -5.38 -8.59 4.27
CA LEU A 24 -5.60 -7.15 4.26
C LEU A 24 -4.48 -6.44 5.00
N VAL A 25 -4.14 -6.90 6.20
CA VAL A 25 -3.05 -6.33 7.00
C VAL A 25 -1.72 -6.41 6.23
N GLU A 26 -1.42 -7.58 5.68
CA GLU A 26 -0.24 -7.82 4.84
C GLU A 26 -0.19 -6.86 3.66
N LYS A 27 -1.30 -6.69 2.92
CA LYS A 27 -1.38 -5.79 1.77
C LYS A 27 -1.09 -4.34 2.17
N VAL A 28 -1.73 -3.83 3.22
CA VAL A 28 -1.54 -2.45 3.69
C VAL A 28 -0.08 -2.24 4.14
N VAL A 29 0.45 -3.13 4.98
CA VAL A 29 1.82 -3.03 5.52
C VAL A 29 2.85 -3.10 4.40
N GLN A 30 2.72 -4.03 3.46
CA GLN A 30 3.67 -4.17 2.33
C GLN A 30 3.70 -2.90 1.47
N ASN A 31 2.54 -2.31 1.15
CA ASN A 31 2.47 -1.09 0.34
C ASN A 31 3.11 0.11 1.07
N VAL A 32 2.86 0.26 2.37
CA VAL A 32 3.48 1.30 3.20
C VAL A 32 5.01 1.19 3.19
N PHE A 33 5.55 -0.03 3.37
CA PHE A 33 7.00 -0.24 3.48
C PHE A 33 7.74 -0.37 2.15
N GLN A 34 7.04 -0.32 1.01
CA GLN A 34 7.66 -0.37 -0.32
C GLN A 34 8.65 0.78 -0.54
N PHE A 35 8.34 1.98 -0.03
CA PHE A 35 9.16 3.17 -0.21
C PHE A 35 9.69 3.71 1.12
N ARG A 36 10.61 2.98 1.77
CA ARG A 36 11.16 3.29 3.12
C ARG A 36 11.76 4.69 3.29
N ARG A 37 12.16 5.36 2.20
CA ARG A 37 12.77 6.71 2.19
C ARG A 37 11.77 7.83 1.83
N LYS A 38 10.52 7.48 1.52
CA LYS A 38 9.44 8.43 1.20
C LYS A 38 8.45 8.54 2.37
N PHE A 39 7.55 9.50 2.28
CA PHE A 39 6.40 9.60 3.19
C PHE A 39 5.38 8.48 2.91
N CYS A 40 4.63 8.09 3.93
CA CYS A 40 3.75 6.92 3.91
C CYS A 40 2.67 7.01 2.83
N HIS A 41 2.17 8.21 2.52
CA HIS A 41 1.17 8.43 1.48
C HIS A 41 1.63 7.93 0.10
N ARG A 42 2.95 7.94 -0.19
CA ARG A 42 3.48 7.40 -1.45
C ARG A 42 3.28 5.90 -1.56
N GLY A 43 3.46 5.17 -0.46
CA GLY A 43 3.23 3.73 -0.41
C GLY A 43 1.74 3.40 -0.38
N LEU A 44 0.98 4.09 0.47
CA LEU A 44 -0.47 3.90 0.58
C LEU A 44 -1.21 4.19 -0.72
N GLY A 45 -0.75 5.15 -1.53
CA GLY A 45 -1.35 5.42 -2.83
C GLY A 45 -1.28 4.24 -3.81
N MET A 46 -0.40 3.27 -3.59
CA MET A 46 -0.32 2.07 -4.41
C MET A 46 -1.43 1.05 -4.10
N LEU A 47 -2.24 1.31 -3.06
CA LEU A 47 -3.48 0.56 -2.81
C LEU A 47 -4.62 0.95 -3.75
N PHE A 48 -4.48 2.06 -4.48
CA PHE A 48 -5.54 2.66 -5.28
C PHE A 48 -5.14 2.77 -6.77
N PRO A 49 -6.11 2.58 -7.69
CA PRO A 49 -5.95 2.89 -9.11
C PRO A 49 -5.48 4.33 -9.33
N GLU A 50 -4.70 4.57 -10.39
CA GLU A 50 -4.12 5.89 -10.67
C GLU A 50 -5.18 7.01 -10.78
N THR A 51 -6.34 6.69 -11.33
CA THR A 51 -7.47 7.62 -11.53
C THR A 51 -8.01 8.23 -10.24
N GLN A 52 -8.01 7.49 -9.14
CA GLN A 52 -8.58 7.92 -7.85
C GLN A 52 -7.54 7.98 -6.72
N ARG A 53 -6.26 7.79 -7.07
CA ARG A 53 -5.17 7.61 -6.11
C ARG A 53 -5.03 8.77 -5.14
N LEU A 54 -5.02 10.00 -5.65
CA LEU A 54 -4.79 11.19 -4.84
C LEU A 54 -5.90 11.35 -3.79
N GLU A 55 -7.15 11.35 -4.24
CA GLU A 55 -8.34 11.51 -3.41
C GLU A 55 -8.48 10.37 -2.40
N SER A 56 -8.40 9.12 -2.86
CA SER A 56 -8.59 7.94 -2.00
C SER A 56 -7.50 7.82 -0.94
N THR A 57 -6.26 8.18 -1.26
CA THR A 57 -5.15 8.17 -0.28
C THR A 57 -5.34 9.26 0.77
N GLY A 58 -5.78 10.45 0.36
CA GLY A 58 -6.12 11.54 1.28
C GLY A 58 -7.21 11.11 2.24
N LYS A 59 -8.33 10.61 1.71
CA LYS A 59 -9.46 10.09 2.48
C LYS A 59 -9.05 8.96 3.43
N LEU A 60 -8.18 8.03 2.99
CA LEU A 60 -7.66 6.96 3.85
C LEU A 60 -6.89 7.50 5.05
N LEU A 61 -5.97 8.44 4.82
CA LEU A 61 -5.12 9.02 5.87
C LEU A 61 -5.91 9.89 6.84
N GLU A 62 -6.84 10.68 6.32
CA GLU A 62 -7.76 11.51 7.11
C GLU A 62 -8.64 10.66 8.02
N LEU A 63 -9.35 9.67 7.47
CA LEU A 63 -10.24 8.81 8.26
C LEU A 63 -9.48 7.91 9.24
N ALA A 64 -8.22 7.59 8.96
CA ALA A 64 -7.37 6.78 9.84
C ALA A 64 -6.66 7.61 10.92
N ASP A 65 -6.77 8.94 10.89
CA ASP A 65 -6.06 9.89 11.74
C ASP A 65 -4.54 9.65 11.70
N VAL A 66 -3.97 9.63 10.48
CA VAL A 66 -2.53 9.41 10.25
C VAL A 66 -1.94 10.57 9.46
N ASP A 67 -0.91 11.21 10.03
CA ASP A 67 -0.18 12.28 9.35
C ASP A 67 0.47 11.78 8.04
N PRO A 68 0.14 12.38 6.88
CA PRO A 68 0.63 11.97 5.57
C PRO A 68 2.14 12.15 5.36
N THR A 69 2.80 12.91 6.25
CA THR A 69 4.24 13.22 6.21
C THR A 69 5.07 12.24 7.06
N LEU A 70 4.43 11.33 7.80
CA LEU A 70 5.14 10.27 8.50
C LEU A 70 5.86 9.35 7.52
N ARG A 71 7.08 8.96 7.87
CA ARG A 71 7.81 7.90 7.15
C ARG A 71 7.32 6.53 7.64
N PRO A 72 7.44 5.47 6.83
CA PRO A 72 6.99 4.12 7.22
C PRO A 72 7.50 3.63 8.58
N ARG A 73 8.75 3.99 8.95
CA ARG A 73 9.37 3.62 10.24
C ARG A 73 8.80 4.36 11.45
N GLN A 74 8.09 5.47 11.22
CA GLN A 74 7.45 6.27 12.28
C GLN A 74 6.01 5.83 12.53
N LEU A 75 5.48 4.89 11.73
CA LEU A 75 4.14 4.36 11.93
C LEU A 75 4.13 3.30 13.02
N SER A 76 3.20 3.45 13.97
CA SER A 76 2.98 2.50 15.06
C SER A 76 1.99 1.40 14.65
N VAL A 77 1.86 0.38 15.50
CA VAL A 77 0.83 -0.66 15.32
C VAL A 77 -0.59 -0.08 15.38
N SER A 78 -0.83 0.98 16.16
CA SER A 78 -2.14 1.65 16.19
C SER A 78 -2.45 2.37 14.88
N HIS A 79 -1.46 3.02 14.25
CA HIS A 79 -1.66 3.58 12.90
C HIS A 79 -2.04 2.49 11.90
N PHE A 80 -1.35 1.33 11.94
CA PHE A 80 -1.71 0.22 11.06
C PHE A 80 -3.09 -0.35 11.35
N LYS A 81 -3.52 -0.41 12.62
CA LYS A 81 -4.89 -0.78 12.98
C LYS A 81 -5.89 0.13 12.28
N ASN A 82 -5.76 1.43 12.45
CA ASN A 82 -6.69 2.42 11.88
C ASN A 82 -6.69 2.37 10.35
N LEU A 83 -5.51 2.31 9.72
CA LEU A 83 -5.37 2.18 8.27
C LEU A 83 -6.06 0.92 7.74
N CYS A 84 -5.91 -0.21 8.43
CA CYS A 84 -6.57 -1.46 8.03
C CYS A 84 -8.08 -1.38 8.21
N ASP A 85 -8.57 -0.78 9.30
CA ASP A 85 -10.00 -0.64 9.58
C ASP A 85 -10.69 0.27 8.53
N VAL A 86 -10.06 1.38 8.14
CA VAL A 86 -10.58 2.29 7.10
C VAL A 86 -10.49 1.65 5.72
N TYR A 87 -9.33 1.08 5.37
CA TYR A 87 -9.17 0.43 4.07
C TYR A 87 -10.14 -0.74 3.89
N ARG A 88 -10.46 -1.47 4.97
CA ARG A 88 -11.49 -2.50 4.92
C ARG A 88 -12.85 -1.95 4.49
N LYS A 89 -13.29 -0.84 5.10
CA LYS A 89 -14.56 -0.19 4.72
C LYS A 89 -14.55 0.25 3.26
N MET A 90 -13.44 0.80 2.77
CA MET A 90 -13.28 1.16 1.36
C MET A 90 -13.36 -0.06 0.42
N CYS A 91 -12.82 -1.21 0.83
CA CYS A 91 -12.95 -2.46 0.07
C CYS A 91 -14.36 -3.06 0.15
N ASP A 92 -15.09 -2.84 1.24
CA ASP A 92 -16.48 -3.27 1.35
C ASP A 92 -17.39 -2.42 0.43
N GLU A 93 -17.05 -1.14 0.20
CA GLU A 93 -17.71 -0.24 -0.77
C GLU A 93 -17.34 -0.56 -2.23
N ASP A 94 -16.07 -0.83 -2.51
CA ASP A 94 -15.58 -1.29 -3.83
C ASP A 94 -14.78 -2.61 -3.71
N PRO A 95 -15.42 -3.75 -3.99
CA PRO A 95 -14.76 -5.06 -3.92
C PRO A 95 -13.53 -5.21 -4.85
N HIS A 96 -13.45 -4.44 -5.94
CA HIS A 96 -12.31 -4.52 -6.87
C HIS A 96 -11.04 -3.94 -6.25
N LEU A 97 -11.16 -3.07 -5.26
CA LEU A 97 -10.03 -2.42 -4.61
C LEU A 97 -9.13 -3.43 -3.88
N PHE A 98 -9.70 -4.49 -3.31
CA PHE A 98 -8.92 -5.52 -2.65
C PHE A 98 -8.13 -6.38 -3.65
N ALA A 99 -8.69 -6.64 -4.83
CA ALA A 99 -8.02 -7.37 -5.91
C ALA A 99 -7.03 -6.49 -6.71
N TYR A 100 -7.14 -5.16 -6.61
CA TYR A 100 -6.29 -4.23 -7.33
C TYR A 100 -4.79 -4.43 -7.03
N ASN A 101 -3.99 -4.42 -8.10
CA ASN A 101 -2.54 -4.55 -8.05
C ASN A 101 -1.89 -3.51 -8.97
N PHE A 102 -1.27 -2.49 -8.38
CA PHE A 102 -0.61 -1.41 -9.12
C PHE A 102 0.50 -1.88 -10.06
N ARG A 103 1.11 -3.05 -9.83
CA ARG A 103 2.16 -3.57 -10.73
C ARG A 103 1.59 -3.94 -12.09
N GLU A 104 0.35 -4.44 -12.14
CA GLU A 104 -0.34 -4.76 -13.39
C GLU A 104 -0.73 -3.49 -14.16
N GLU A 105 -1.14 -2.44 -13.45
CA GLU A 105 -1.37 -1.11 -14.02
C GLU A 105 -0.07 -0.56 -14.64
N LEU A 106 1.05 -0.62 -13.92
CA LEU A 106 2.35 -0.18 -14.42
C LEU A 106 2.82 -0.95 -15.66
N LYS A 107 2.58 -2.27 -15.73
CA LYS A 107 2.92 -3.08 -16.91
C LYS A 107 2.12 -2.62 -18.13
N LYS A 108 0.80 -2.46 -17.98
CA LYS A 108 -0.08 -1.99 -19.06
C LYS A 108 0.33 -0.61 -19.57
N ASN A 109 0.69 0.31 -18.66
CA ASN A 109 1.14 1.64 -19.04
C ASN A 109 2.44 1.57 -19.86
N LYS A 110 3.42 0.74 -19.48
CA LYS A 110 4.65 0.55 -20.25
C LYS A 110 4.40 0.01 -21.66
N SER A 111 3.54 -1.00 -21.80
CA SER A 111 3.18 -1.56 -23.11
C SER A 111 2.56 -0.50 -24.03
N LYS A 112 1.65 0.33 -23.50
CA LYS A 112 1.06 1.44 -24.27
C LYS A 112 2.08 2.47 -24.74
N PHE A 113 3.12 2.75 -23.96
CA PHE A 113 4.19 3.66 -24.37
C PHE A 113 5.06 3.05 -25.47
N GLN A 114 5.36 1.75 -25.40
CA GLN A 114 6.10 1.06 -26.48
C GLN A 114 5.31 1.02 -27.80
N GLU A 115 4.02 0.68 -27.75
CA GLU A 115 3.17 0.68 -28.95
C GLU A 115 3.08 2.05 -29.62
N LYS A 116 3.03 3.13 -28.81
CA LYS A 116 3.04 4.51 -29.34
C LYS A 116 4.38 4.88 -29.97
N ASP A 117 5.49 4.56 -29.32
CA ASP A 117 6.85 4.83 -29.82
C ASP A 117 7.12 4.11 -31.15
N ASP A 118 6.72 2.83 -31.24
CA ASP A 118 6.82 2.05 -32.47
C ASP A 118 5.93 2.65 -33.57
N THR A 119 4.68 3.02 -33.26
CA THR A 119 3.76 3.64 -34.23
C THR A 119 4.27 4.98 -34.75
N GLU A 120 4.89 5.81 -33.92
CA GLU A 120 5.51 7.07 -34.34
C GLU A 120 6.78 6.85 -35.17
N ARG A 121 7.58 5.83 -34.85
CA ARG A 121 8.74 5.42 -35.66
C ARG A 121 8.39 4.95 -37.06
N TYR A 122 7.27 4.24 -37.23
CA TYR A 122 6.79 3.77 -38.55
C TYR A 122 6.07 4.87 -39.37
N ARG A 123 5.88 6.07 -38.81
CA ARG A 123 5.27 7.23 -39.50
C ARG A 123 6.29 8.27 -40.00
N LEU A 124 7.58 8.05 -39.73
CA LEU A 124 8.72 8.81 -40.26
C LEU A 124 9.40 8.03 -41.39
#